data_AF-A0A0F4HBQ2-F1
#
_entry.id   AF-A0A0F4HBQ2-F1
#
_cell.length_a   1.000
_cell.length_b   1.000
_cell.length_c   1.000
_cell.angle_alpha   90.00
_cell.angle_beta   90.00
_cell.angle_gamma   90.00
#
_symmetry.space_group_name_H-M   'P 1'
#
loop_
_entity.id
_entity.type
_entity.pdbx_description
1 polymer ?
#
loop_
_entity_poly.entity_id
_entity_poly.type
_entity_poly.pdbx_seq_one_letter_code
_entity_poly.pdbx_strand_id
1 'polypeptide(L)'
;MEDNHSYYWGIVMIGARIKHLRKGRNLSQTMLGKYIGVSQTTVTAWETNRTEPSSTYVTKLAELFEVSTDYLLDHERSIRQPVTVDLADENVNLTYRGRPLSKNDRNIIYQLMED
;
A
#
# COMPACT_ATOMS: atom_id res chain seq x y z
N MET A 1 -30.25 0.84 -15.74
CA MET A 1 -29.55 -0.07 -14.82
C MET A 1 -28.13 0.45 -14.77
N GLU A 2 -27.71 0.99 -13.64
CA GLU A 2 -26.40 1.64 -13.54
C GLU A 2 -25.30 0.58 -13.44
N ASP A 3 -24.28 0.70 -14.29
CA ASP A 3 -23.11 -0.17 -14.28
C ASP A 3 -22.25 0.10 -13.04
N ASN A 4 -22.62 -0.57 -11.94
CA ASN A 4 -21.85 -0.60 -10.70
C ASN A 4 -20.61 -1.52 -10.83
N HIS A 5 -19.74 -1.18 -11.79
CA HIS A 5 -18.32 -1.53 -11.84
C HIS A 5 -17.53 -0.27 -11.43
N SER A 6 -17.83 0.31 -10.27
CA SER A 6 -17.31 -0.12 -8.96
C SER A 6 -15.83 0.23 -8.79
N TYR A 7 -15.57 1.10 -7.82
CA TYR A 7 -14.28 1.71 -7.50
C TYR A 7 -13.26 0.70 -6.90
N TYR A 8 -12.87 -0.31 -7.67
CA TYR A 8 -11.85 -1.31 -7.30
C TYR A 8 -10.78 -1.47 -8.39
N TRP A 9 -10.14 -0.36 -8.78
CA TRP A 9 -9.05 -0.35 -9.78
C TRP A 9 -7.65 -0.10 -9.20
N GLY A 10 -7.45 -0.13 -7.88
CA GLY A 10 -6.22 0.45 -7.27
C GLY A 10 -5.54 -0.31 -6.13
N ILE A 11 -5.82 -1.60 -5.89
CA ILE A 11 -5.11 -2.37 -4.86
C ILE A 11 -4.62 -3.70 -5.41
N VAL A 12 -3.48 -3.67 -6.09
CA VAL A 12 -2.72 -4.86 -6.49
C VAL A 12 -2.00 -5.44 -5.27
N MET A 13 -2.71 -6.27 -4.50
CA MET A 13 -2.10 -7.01 -3.38
C MET A 13 -0.93 -7.88 -3.89
N ILE A 14 0.12 -8.00 -3.06
CA ILE A 14 1.33 -8.78 -3.38
C ILE A 14 1.02 -10.22 -3.86
N GLY A 15 -0.02 -10.86 -3.30
CA GLY A 15 -0.47 -12.19 -3.71
C GLY A 15 -0.88 -12.29 -5.18
N ALA A 16 -1.59 -11.29 -5.70
CA ALA A 16 -1.98 -11.23 -7.11
C ALA A 16 -0.74 -11.08 -8.02
N ARG A 17 0.25 -10.31 -7.56
CA ARG A 17 1.50 -10.06 -8.28
C ARG A 17 2.43 -11.28 -8.32
N ILE A 18 2.55 -12.00 -7.21
CA ILE A 18 3.21 -13.32 -7.15
C ILE A 18 2.56 -14.28 -8.15
N LYS A 19 1.22 -14.36 -8.15
CA LYS A 19 0.45 -15.22 -9.06
C LYS A 19 0.65 -14.86 -10.54
N HIS A 20 0.72 -13.57 -10.85
CA HIS A 20 1.01 -13.07 -12.19
C HIS A 20 2.41 -13.47 -12.65
N LEU A 21 3.45 -13.13 -11.88
CA LEU A 21 4.85 -13.45 -12.20
C LEU A 21 5.08 -14.96 -12.31
N ARG A 22 4.52 -15.75 -11.38
CA ARG A 22 4.58 -17.21 -11.42
C ARG A 22 3.99 -17.77 -12.73
N LYS A 23 2.82 -17.27 -13.14
CA LYS A 23 2.17 -17.68 -14.39
C LYS A 23 2.97 -17.26 -15.62
N GLY A 24 3.52 -16.04 -15.65
CA GLY A 24 4.40 -15.57 -16.73
C GLY A 24 5.66 -16.44 -16.90
N ARG A 25 6.15 -17.03 -15.81
CA ARG A 25 7.25 -18.01 -15.79
C ARG A 25 6.81 -19.47 -16.01
N ASN A 26 5.54 -19.73 -16.33
CA ASN A 26 4.93 -21.07 -16.47
C ASN A 26 5.12 -22.02 -15.26
N LEU A 27 5.33 -21.47 -14.06
CA LEU A 27 5.57 -22.26 -12.85
C LEU A 27 4.23 -22.69 -12.21
N SER A 28 4.15 -23.94 -11.73
CA SER A 28 3.07 -24.34 -10.81
C SER A 28 3.34 -23.80 -9.39
N GLN A 29 2.32 -23.71 -8.53
CA GLN A 29 2.52 -23.29 -7.13
C GLN A 29 3.50 -24.22 -6.38
N THR A 30 3.46 -25.52 -6.69
CA THR A 30 4.40 -26.53 -6.17
C THR A 30 5.83 -26.26 -6.65
N MET A 31 6.03 -25.89 -7.92
CA MET A 31 7.36 -25.56 -8.43
C MET A 31 7.88 -24.26 -7.80
N LEU A 32 7.07 -23.21 -7.70
CA LEU A 32 7.46 -21.97 -7.02
C LEU A 32 7.85 -22.25 -5.56
N GLY A 33 7.06 -23.04 -4.83
CA GLY A 33 7.37 -23.44 -3.45
C GLY A 33 8.73 -24.13 -3.35
N LYS A 34 9.02 -25.08 -4.24
CA LYS A 34 10.34 -25.74 -4.32
C LYS A 34 11.50 -24.76 -4.57
N TYR A 35 11.34 -23.79 -5.47
CA TYR A 35 12.41 -22.82 -5.77
C TYR A 35 12.77 -21.91 -4.59
N ILE A 36 11.79 -21.48 -3.79
CA ILE A 36 12.01 -20.52 -2.69
C ILE A 36 12.14 -21.17 -1.30
N GLY A 37 11.81 -22.46 -1.19
CA GLY A 37 11.91 -23.26 0.04
C GLY A 37 10.66 -23.25 0.92
N VAL A 38 9.45 -23.27 0.34
CA VAL A 38 8.17 -23.33 1.08
C VAL A 38 7.22 -24.39 0.50
N SER A 39 6.15 -24.73 1.22
CA SER A 39 5.11 -25.62 0.71
C SER A 39 4.25 -24.97 -0.38
N GLN A 40 3.60 -25.80 -1.21
CA GLN A 40 2.57 -25.33 -2.15
C GLN A 40 1.40 -24.64 -1.42
N THR A 41 1.06 -25.09 -0.20
CA THR A 41 0.00 -24.48 0.61
C THR A 41 0.37 -23.06 1.09
N THR A 42 1.64 -22.78 1.35
CA THR A 42 2.14 -21.42 1.64
C THR A 42 2.03 -20.52 0.41
N VAL A 43 2.45 -21.00 -0.77
CA VAL A 43 2.29 -20.25 -2.02
C VAL A 43 0.81 -19.95 -2.30
N THR A 44 -0.08 -20.92 -2.14
CA THR A 44 -1.52 -20.71 -2.27
C THR A 44 -2.03 -19.65 -1.28
N ALA A 45 -1.61 -19.71 -0.03
CA ALA A 45 -2.04 -18.76 1.00
C ALA A 45 -1.59 -17.31 0.69
N TRP A 46 -0.42 -17.13 0.08
CA TRP A 46 0.02 -15.83 -0.45
C TRP A 46 -0.83 -15.41 -1.65
N GLU A 47 -1.00 -16.27 -2.65
CA GLU A 47 -1.75 -15.96 -3.88
C GLU A 47 -3.26 -15.71 -3.69
N THR A 48 -3.81 -16.11 -2.54
CA THR A 48 -5.20 -15.82 -2.13
C THR A 48 -5.29 -14.77 -1.01
N ASN A 49 -4.20 -14.03 -0.72
CA ASN A 49 -4.13 -13.01 0.33
C ASN A 49 -4.57 -13.49 1.73
N ARG A 50 -4.45 -14.79 2.03
CA ARG A 50 -4.78 -15.37 3.34
C ARG A 50 -3.69 -15.09 4.38
N THR A 51 -2.46 -14.97 3.90
CA THR A 51 -1.25 -14.62 4.65
C THR A 51 -0.30 -13.89 3.71
N GLU A 52 0.63 -13.11 4.22
CA GLU A 52 1.67 -12.45 3.40
C GLU A 52 3.02 -13.16 3.51
N PRO A 53 3.91 -13.02 2.51
CA PRO A 53 5.31 -13.42 2.63
C PRO A 53 6.05 -12.51 3.60
N SER A 54 6.90 -13.08 4.47
CA SER A 54 7.83 -12.26 5.26
C SER A 54 8.88 -11.59 4.36
N SER A 55 9.56 -10.55 4.87
CA SER A 55 10.63 -9.83 4.13
C SER A 55 11.65 -10.77 3.48
N THR A 56 12.08 -11.83 4.17
CA THR A 56 12.98 -12.87 3.63
C THR A 56 12.43 -13.54 2.37
N TYR A 57 11.12 -13.82 2.32
CA TYR A 57 10.50 -14.40 1.13
C TYR A 57 10.19 -13.37 0.06
N VAL A 58 9.90 -12.11 0.43
CA VAL A 58 9.79 -11.01 -0.53
C VAL A 58 11.11 -10.84 -1.30
N THR A 59 12.26 -10.81 -0.62
CA THR A 59 13.58 -10.74 -1.26
C THR A 59 13.82 -11.94 -2.19
N LYS A 60 13.59 -13.17 -1.72
CA LYS A 60 13.72 -14.39 -2.56
C LYS A 60 12.81 -14.38 -3.78
N LEU A 61 11.59 -13.86 -3.65
CA LEU A 61 10.65 -13.74 -4.77
C LEU A 61 11.10 -12.65 -5.75
N ALA A 62 11.64 -11.54 -5.26
CA ALA A 62 12.20 -10.45 -6.08
C ALA A 62 13.41 -10.95 -6.89
N GLU A 63 14.36 -11.62 -6.24
CA GLU A 63 15.51 -12.28 -6.87
C GLU A 63 15.08 -13.32 -7.91
N LEU A 64 14.18 -14.26 -7.54
CA LEU A 64 13.69 -15.29 -8.44
C LEU A 64 13.00 -14.67 -9.67
N PHE A 65 12.18 -13.64 -9.49
CA PHE A 65 11.42 -13.01 -10.57
C PHE A 65 12.17 -11.90 -11.32
N GLU A 66 13.41 -11.59 -10.94
CA GLU A 66 14.23 -10.52 -11.54
C GLU A 66 13.54 -9.14 -11.51
N VAL A 67 12.89 -8.84 -10.38
CA VAL A 67 12.18 -7.57 -10.12
C VAL A 67 12.69 -6.94 -8.82
N SER A 68 12.45 -5.64 -8.61
CA SER A 68 12.73 -5.03 -7.31
C SER A 68 11.76 -5.54 -6.23
N THR A 69 12.11 -5.36 -4.95
CA THR A 69 11.18 -5.59 -3.83
C THR A 69 10.11 -4.52 -3.70
N ASP A 70 10.28 -3.36 -4.37
CA ASP A 70 9.24 -2.34 -4.49
C ASP A 70 8.20 -2.76 -5.55
N TYR A 71 8.63 -3.43 -6.63
CA TYR A 71 7.76 -4.38 -7.33
C TYR A 71 7.47 -5.58 -6.38
N LEU A 72 6.43 -6.38 -6.61
CA LEU A 72 5.79 -7.20 -5.54
C LEU A 72 5.11 -6.32 -4.47
N LEU A 73 5.85 -5.50 -3.70
CA LEU A 73 5.29 -4.74 -2.56
C LEU A 73 4.50 -3.47 -2.91
N ASP A 74 4.52 -2.96 -4.16
CA ASP A 74 3.76 -1.74 -4.55
C ASP A 74 2.24 -1.93 -4.35
N HIS A 75 1.81 -1.68 -3.12
CA HIS A 75 0.49 -1.18 -2.79
C HIS A 75 0.48 0.23 -3.33
N GLU A 76 0.10 0.35 -4.62
CA GLU A 76 0.13 1.55 -5.47
C GLU A 76 0.48 2.79 -4.68
N ARG A 77 1.80 3.11 -4.59
CA ARG A 77 2.40 4.11 -3.69
C ARG A 77 1.32 4.85 -2.96
N SER A 78 0.88 4.38 -1.77
CA SER A 78 -0.24 5.00 -1.06
C SER A 78 -0.01 6.48 -1.16
N ILE A 79 -0.83 7.14 -2.00
CA ILE A 79 -0.73 8.57 -2.16
C ILE A 79 -1.18 8.97 -0.79
N ARG A 80 -0.20 9.35 0.04
CA ARG A 80 -0.43 10.08 1.26
C ARG A 80 -1.11 11.32 0.73
N GLN A 81 -2.42 11.24 0.57
CA GLN A 81 -3.25 12.38 0.23
C GLN A 81 -2.78 13.38 1.27
N PRO A 82 -2.19 14.52 0.83
CA PRO A 82 -1.61 15.46 1.77
C PRO A 82 -2.71 15.71 2.79
N VAL A 83 -2.42 15.48 4.07
CA VAL A 83 -3.47 15.42 5.10
C VAL A 83 -4.02 16.83 5.24
N THR A 84 -5.02 17.14 4.42
CA THR A 84 -5.68 18.43 4.34
C THR A 84 -6.59 18.53 5.53
N VAL A 85 -6.16 19.33 6.50
CA VAL A 85 -6.95 19.75 7.63
C VAL A 85 -7.57 21.08 7.26
N ASP A 86 -8.88 21.21 7.43
CA ASP A 86 -9.50 22.53 7.44
C ASP A 86 -9.04 23.27 8.70
N LEU A 87 -8.52 24.48 8.54
CA LEU A 87 -8.12 25.35 9.65
C LEU A 87 -9.30 25.63 10.60
N ALA A 88 -10.52 25.64 10.04
CA ALA A 88 -11.78 25.82 10.75
C ALA A 88 -12.18 24.64 11.65
N ASP A 89 -11.55 23.47 11.54
CA ASP A 89 -11.87 22.34 12.42
C ASP A 89 -11.31 22.56 13.84
N GLU A 90 -12.21 22.86 14.78
CA GLU A 90 -11.86 23.00 16.20
C GLU A 90 -11.41 21.67 16.83
N ASN A 91 -11.75 20.52 16.24
CA ASN A 91 -11.37 19.20 16.74
C ASN A 91 -9.94 18.81 16.38
N VAL A 92 -9.27 19.53 15.48
CA VAL A 92 -7.89 19.24 15.08
C VAL A 92 -6.89 20.06 15.88
N ASN A 93 -5.90 19.37 16.44
CA ASN A 93 -4.77 19.96 17.15
C ASN A 93 -3.71 20.47 16.15
N LEU A 94 -3.91 21.68 15.64
CA LEU A 94 -2.92 22.39 14.83
C LEU A 94 -1.71 22.78 15.69
N THR A 95 -0.49 22.53 15.19
CA THR A 95 0.75 22.93 15.86
C THR A 95 1.71 23.67 14.93
N TYR A 96 2.47 24.62 15.46
CA TYR A 96 3.56 25.30 14.78
C TYR A 96 4.84 25.11 15.58
N ARG A 97 5.90 24.59 14.94
CA ARG A 97 7.17 24.23 15.58
C ARG A 97 6.98 23.37 16.86
N GLY A 98 6.01 22.45 16.82
CA GLY A 98 5.69 21.54 17.93
C GLY A 98 4.92 22.16 19.09
N ARG A 99 4.44 23.41 18.99
CA ARG A 99 3.57 24.06 19.98
C ARG A 99 2.13 24.16 19.44
N PRO A 100 1.09 23.88 20.24
CA PRO A 100 -0.31 24.10 19.82
C PRO A 100 -0.55 25.55 19.42
N LEU A 101 -1.29 25.78 18.33
CA LEU A 101 -1.80 27.10 17.99
C LEU A 101 -2.92 27.48 18.96
N SER A 102 -2.85 28.68 19.53
CA SER A 102 -3.97 29.26 20.25
C SER A 102 -5.09 29.69 19.29
N LYS A 103 -6.30 29.94 19.82
CA LYS A 103 -7.40 30.51 19.03
C LYS A 103 -7.02 31.87 18.41
N ASN A 104 -6.18 32.65 19.08
CA ASN A 104 -5.68 33.93 18.56
C ASN A 104 -4.75 33.73 17.34
N ASP A 105 -3.86 32.74 17.40
CA ASP A 105 -2.95 32.44 16.27
C ASP A 105 -3.74 31.96 15.04
N ARG A 106 -4.80 31.16 15.24
CA ARG A 106 -5.73 30.77 14.15
C ARG A 106 -6.40 31.99 13.52
N ASN A 107 -6.87 32.96 14.32
CA ASN A 107 -7.51 34.17 13.81
C ASN A 107 -6.56 35.04 12.98
N ILE A 108 -5.30 35.17 13.39
CA ILE A 108 -4.27 35.87 12.60
C ILE A 108 -4.05 35.16 11.26
N ILE A 109 -4.05 33.82 11.24
CA ILE A 109 -3.92 33.04 10.00
C ILE A 109 -5.11 33.25 9.07
N TYR A 110 -6.35 33.32 9.58
CA TYR A 110 -7.52 33.64 8.74
C TYR A 110 -7.40 35.02 8.10
N GLN A 111 -7.06 36.05 8.88
CA GLN A 111 -6.89 37.41 8.36
C GLN A 111 -5.84 37.47 7.24
N LEU A 112 -4.72 36.76 7.40
CA LEU A 112 -3.67 36.65 6.37
C LEU A 112 -4.05 35.81 5.14
N MET A 113 -5.21 35.14 5.14
CA MET A 113 -5.71 34.31 4.03
C MET A 113 -6.94 34.93 3.33
N GLU A 114 -7.54 35.97 3.90
CA GLU A 114 -8.68 36.70 3.32
C GLU A 114 -8.26 38.01 2.61
N ASP A 115 -6.99 38.43 2.74
CA ASP A 115 -6.34 39.55 2.04
C ASP A 115 -5.66 39.13 0.71
#